data_AF-A0A7S2AT00-F1
#
_entry.id   AF-A0A7S2AT00-F1
#
_cell.length_a   1.000
_cell.length_b   1.000
_cell.length_c   1.000
_cell.angle_alpha   90.00
_cell.angle_beta   90.00
_cell.angle_gamma   90.00
#
_symmetry.space_group_name_H-M   'P 1'
#
loop_
_entity.id
_entity.type
_entity.pdbx_description
1 polymer ?
#
loop_
_entity_poly.entity_id
_entity_poly.type
_entity_poly.pdbx_seq_one_letter_code
_entity_poly.pdbx_strand_id
1 'polypeptide(L)'
;DLDACLIFLEKHVSISLMVGQPVSWDTVWYMVAEVQYGGRITDDLDRELFKTYTERWFREDMFKQNFTFNNYQADYNYRIPDGMEIQQFREAIDTIPPVDSPLIFGLHPNADLTYRLKEASEMIATIIETQPKDSGGSGGKSMDDI
;
A
#
# COMPACT_ATOMS: atom_id res chain seq x y z
N ASP A 1 -2.56 -5.63 14.15
CA ASP A 1 -1.84 -4.34 14.12
C ASP A 1 -2.81 -3.19 14.04
N LEU A 2 -3.69 -3.15 13.03
CA LEU A 2 -4.69 -2.08 12.91
C LEU A 2 -5.53 -1.90 14.18
N ASP A 3 -6.12 -2.96 14.72
CA ASP A 3 -6.93 -2.88 15.95
C ASP A 3 -6.13 -2.34 17.14
N ALA A 4 -4.86 -2.72 17.27
CA ALA A 4 -3.99 -2.25 18.34
C ALA A 4 -3.67 -0.75 18.18
N CYS A 5 -3.44 -0.30 16.94
CA CYS A 5 -3.29 1.12 16.63
C CYS A 5 -4.58 1.91 16.93
N LEU A 6 -5.75 1.38 16.55
CA LEU A 6 -7.03 2.05 16.81
C LEU A 6 -7.30 2.21 18.31
N ILE A 7 -7.10 1.15 19.10
CA ILE A 7 -7.24 1.20 20.56
C ILE A 7 -6.27 2.21 21.18
N PHE A 8 -5.03 2.27 20.69
CA PHE A 8 -4.04 3.25 21.13
C PHE A 8 -4.48 4.68 20.80
N LEU A 9 -4.88 4.94 19.55
CA LEU A 9 -5.31 6.26 19.09
C LEU A 9 -6.53 6.76 19.87
N GLU A 10 -7.53 5.90 20.07
CA GLU A 10 -8.73 6.21 20.85
C GLU A 10 -8.36 6.66 22.27
N LYS A 11 -7.49 5.88 22.94
CA LYS A 11 -7.03 6.22 24.30
C LYS A 11 -6.21 7.51 24.34
N HIS A 12 -5.27 7.67 23.41
CA HIS A 12 -4.39 8.84 23.35
C HIS A 12 -5.20 10.12 23.15
N VAL A 13 -6.10 10.14 22.15
CA VAL A 13 -6.96 11.29 21.86
C VAL A 13 -7.92 11.57 23.01
N SER A 14 -8.53 10.54 23.60
CA SER A 14 -9.43 10.71 24.74
C SER A 14 -8.73 11.33 25.95
N ILE A 15 -7.53 10.83 26.30
CA ILE A 15 -6.74 11.37 27.41
C ILE A 15 -6.29 12.80 27.12
N SER A 16 -5.77 13.07 25.93
CA SER A 16 -5.38 14.43 25.52
C SER A 16 -6.54 15.42 25.68
N LEU A 17 -7.74 15.03 25.24
CA LEU A 17 -8.95 15.86 25.39
C LEU A 17 -9.34 16.05 26.86
N MET A 18 -9.30 14.99 27.67
CA MET A 18 -9.62 15.06 29.11
C MET A 18 -8.69 15.98 29.90
N VAL A 19 -7.41 16.01 29.53
CA VAL A 19 -6.38 16.85 30.17
C VAL A 19 -6.30 18.26 29.54
N GLY A 20 -7.02 18.49 28.44
CA GLY A 20 -6.99 19.76 27.71
C GLY A 20 -5.66 20.04 27.02
N GLN A 21 -4.93 19.00 26.63
CA GLN A 21 -3.66 19.09 25.90
C GLN A 21 -3.88 18.77 24.42
N PRO A 22 -3.13 19.39 23.51
CA PRO A 22 -3.16 19.01 22.10
C PRO A 22 -2.70 17.56 21.91
N VAL A 23 -3.12 16.95 20.80
CA VAL A 23 -2.68 15.61 20.43
C VAL A 23 -1.19 15.66 20.12
N SER A 24 -0.40 14.83 20.81
CA SER A 24 1.02 14.64 20.49
C SER A 24 1.15 13.73 19.26
N TRP A 25 1.29 14.34 18.08
CA TRP A 25 1.53 13.62 16.84
C TRP A 25 2.86 12.86 16.84
N ASP A 26 3.86 13.36 17.57
CA ASP A 26 5.13 12.65 17.75
C ASP A 26 4.96 11.31 18.44
N THR A 27 4.11 11.27 19.45
CA THR A 27 3.74 10.03 20.12
C THR A 27 2.95 9.12 19.18
N VAL A 28 2.07 9.68 18.34
CA VAL A 28 1.26 8.91 17.39
C VAL A 28 2.13 8.18 16.38
N TRP A 29 2.98 8.91 15.63
CA TRP A 29 3.79 8.26 14.60
C TRP A 29 4.81 7.31 15.23
N TYR A 30 5.39 7.63 16.39
CA TYR A 30 6.33 6.73 17.08
C TYR A 30 5.66 5.40 17.47
N MET A 31 4.48 5.46 18.08
CA MET A 31 3.76 4.27 18.49
C MET A 31 3.35 3.41 17.29
N VAL A 32 2.91 4.03 16.19
CA VAL A 32 2.54 3.29 14.97
C VAL A 32 3.79 2.70 14.29
N ALA A 33 4.82 3.52 14.06
CA ALA A 33 6.01 3.16 13.31
C ALA A 33 6.91 2.16 14.02
N GLU A 34 7.30 2.47 15.26
CA GLU A 34 8.34 1.73 15.98
C GLU A 34 7.73 0.61 16.82
N VAL A 35 6.59 0.86 17.48
CA VAL A 35 6.03 -0.09 18.45
C VAL A 35 5.10 -1.11 17.81
N GLN A 36 4.12 -0.66 17.01
CA GLN A 36 3.08 -1.56 16.47
C GLN A 36 3.56 -2.33 15.24
N TYR A 37 4.09 -1.61 14.24
CA TYR A 37 4.55 -2.23 12.99
C TYR A 37 6.05 -2.51 12.97
N GLY A 38 6.86 -1.72 13.68
CA GLY A 38 8.33 -1.80 13.64
C GLY A 38 8.89 -3.17 14.04
N GLY A 39 8.26 -3.88 14.98
CA GLY A 39 8.68 -5.23 15.36
C GLY A 39 8.52 -6.30 14.27
N ARG A 40 7.80 -6.00 13.18
CA ARG A 40 7.62 -6.89 12.02
C ARG A 40 8.51 -6.53 10.84
N ILE A 41 9.10 -5.34 10.86
CA ILE A 41 9.97 -4.86 9.79
C ILE A 41 11.39 -5.26 10.15
N THR A 42 11.94 -6.22 9.40
CA THR A 42 13.25 -6.80 9.68
C THR A 42 14.40 -6.06 8.99
N ASP A 43 14.12 -5.39 7.87
CA ASP A 43 15.12 -4.64 7.12
C ASP A 43 15.18 -3.19 7.63
N ASP A 44 16.40 -2.67 7.82
CA ASP A 44 16.61 -1.33 8.37
C ASP A 44 16.13 -0.22 7.42
N LEU A 45 16.24 -0.42 6.10
CA LEU A 45 15.76 0.54 5.10
C LEU A 45 14.23 0.52 5.03
N ASP A 46 13.61 -0.66 5.11
CA ASP A 46 12.15 -0.76 5.20
C ASP A 46 11.63 -0.06 6.46
N ARG A 47 12.36 -0.14 7.59
CA ARG A 47 11.98 0.54 8.83
C ARG A 47 12.10 2.05 8.69
N GLU A 48 13.19 2.53 8.08
CA GLU A 48 13.39 3.96 7.80
C GLU A 48 12.33 4.51 6.83
N LEU A 49 11.99 3.75 5.80
CA LEU A 49 10.93 4.10 4.85
C LEU A 49 9.58 4.21 5.55
N PHE A 50 9.20 3.22 6.36
CA PHE A 50 7.92 3.22 7.08
C PHE A 50 7.84 4.37 8.08
N LYS A 51 8.93 4.63 8.81
CA LYS A 51 9.02 5.79 9.70
C LYS A 51 8.80 7.10 8.94
N THR A 52 9.50 7.29 7.81
CA THR A 52 9.37 8.49 6.97
C THR A 52 7.92 8.72 6.55
N TYR A 53 7.22 7.65 6.17
CA TYR A 53 5.80 7.71 5.82
C TYR A 53 4.91 8.17 6.97
N THR A 54 5.01 7.48 8.12
CA THR A 54 4.21 7.84 9.30
C THR A 54 4.49 9.25 9.79
N GLU A 55 5.75 9.69 9.80
CA GLU A 55 6.14 11.04 10.22
C GLU A 55 5.67 12.12 9.23
N ARG A 56 5.59 11.79 7.93
CA ARG A 56 5.09 12.73 6.91
C ARG A 56 3.59 12.92 7.02
N TRP A 57 2.84 11.85 7.25
CA TRP A 57 1.38 11.86 7.17
C TRP A 57 0.70 12.14 8.51
N PHE A 58 1.24 11.66 9.63
CA PHE A 58 0.66 11.90 10.96
C PHE A 58 1.12 13.24 11.53
N ARG A 59 0.53 14.33 11.05
CA ARG A 59 0.72 15.70 11.56
C ARG A 59 -0.61 16.43 11.65
N GLU A 60 -0.67 17.46 12.48
CA GLU A 60 -1.83 18.38 12.58
C GLU A 60 -2.26 18.92 11.21
N ASP A 61 -1.30 19.12 10.32
CA ASP A 61 -1.48 19.61 8.95
C ASP A 61 -2.41 18.73 8.10
N MET A 62 -2.60 17.44 8.43
CA MET A 62 -3.44 16.54 7.65
C MET A 62 -4.91 16.97 7.60
N PHE A 63 -5.36 17.76 8.57
CA PHE A 63 -6.73 18.27 8.66
C PHE A 63 -6.91 19.65 8.01
N LYS A 64 -5.88 20.23 7.40
CA LYS A 64 -5.99 21.51 6.70
C LYS A 64 -6.75 21.33 5.38
N GLN A 65 -7.58 22.30 5.01
CA GLN A 65 -8.38 22.26 3.77
C GLN A 65 -7.57 22.05 2.49
N ASN A 66 -6.30 22.44 2.46
CA ASN A 66 -5.43 22.30 1.29
C ASN A 66 -4.50 21.09 1.36
N PHE A 67 -4.60 20.28 2.41
CA PHE A 67 -3.78 19.08 2.54
C PHE A 67 -4.27 17.99 1.60
N THR A 68 -3.33 17.32 0.94
CA THR A 68 -3.55 16.16 0.10
C THR A 68 -2.44 15.14 0.35
N PHE A 69 -2.78 13.85 0.34
CA PHE A 69 -1.78 12.78 0.48
C PHE A 69 -0.94 12.61 -0.80
N ASN A 70 -1.44 13.06 -1.95
CA ASN A 70 -0.65 13.26 -3.17
C ASN A 70 -0.04 14.67 -3.20
N ASN A 71 1.26 14.75 -3.47
CA ASN A 71 2.00 16.01 -3.65
C ASN A 71 2.41 16.23 -5.12
N TYR A 72 1.54 15.87 -6.05
CA TYR A 72 1.73 16.01 -7.50
C TYR A 72 0.41 16.39 -8.16
N GLN A 73 0.49 16.96 -9.36
CA GLN A 73 -0.69 17.28 -10.14
C GLN A 73 -1.37 15.98 -10.58
N ALA A 74 -2.58 15.76 -10.07
CA ALA A 74 -3.37 14.56 -10.30
C ALA A 74 -4.84 14.94 -10.56
N ASP A 75 -5.54 14.09 -11.30
CA ASP A 75 -6.98 14.25 -11.54
C ASP A 75 -7.78 14.00 -10.25
N TYR A 76 -7.28 13.13 -9.37
CA TYR A 76 -7.84 12.83 -8.07
C TYR A 76 -6.92 13.27 -6.95
N ASN A 77 -7.48 13.94 -5.93
CA ASN A 77 -6.75 14.38 -4.76
C ASN A 77 -7.19 13.58 -3.54
N TYR A 78 -6.25 12.86 -2.93
CA TYR A 78 -6.51 12.05 -1.75
C TYR A 78 -6.58 12.98 -0.53
N ARG A 79 -7.77 13.12 0.04
CA ARG A 79 -8.06 14.01 1.18
C ARG A 79 -8.84 13.25 2.24
N ILE A 80 -8.77 13.73 3.47
CA ILE A 80 -9.63 13.24 4.55
C ILE A 80 -11.04 13.81 4.31
N PRO A 81 -12.10 12.99 4.20
CA PRO A 81 -13.46 13.49 4.06
C PRO A 81 -13.90 14.28 5.30
N ASP A 82 -14.62 15.40 5.12
CA ASP A 82 -15.14 16.26 6.20
C ASP A 82 -16.36 15.66 6.96
N GLY A 83 -16.56 14.34 6.86
CA GLY A 83 -17.68 13.63 7.44
C GLY A 83 -17.43 13.20 8.89
N MET A 84 -18.51 13.00 9.65
CA MET A 84 -18.47 12.34 10.96
C MET A 84 -19.19 10.99 10.95
N GLU A 85 -20.00 10.73 9.91
CA GLU A 85 -20.72 9.46 9.78
C GLU A 85 -19.97 8.50 8.87
N ILE A 86 -19.99 7.20 9.23
CA ILE A 86 -19.37 6.12 8.47
C ILE A 86 -19.82 6.13 7.00
N GLN A 87 -21.08 6.45 6.74
CA GLN A 87 -21.63 6.47 5.39
C GLN A 87 -20.94 7.50 4.49
N GLN A 88 -20.58 8.67 5.03
CA GLN A 88 -19.87 9.72 4.28
C GLN A 88 -18.46 9.27 3.90
N PHE A 89 -17.78 8.55 4.80
CA PHE A 89 -16.47 7.95 4.48
C PHE A 89 -16.58 6.87 3.42
N ARG A 90 -17.63 6.04 3.43
CA ARG A 90 -17.87 5.02 2.39
C ARG A 90 -18.10 5.66 1.03
N GLU A 91 -18.97 6.66 0.96
CA GLU A 91 -19.25 7.39 -0.28
C GLU A 91 -17.98 8.04 -0.84
N ALA A 92 -17.12 8.62 0.02
CA ALA A 92 -15.85 9.16 -0.42
C ALA A 92 -14.89 8.08 -0.96
N ILE A 93 -14.81 6.92 -0.30
CA ILE A 93 -14.00 5.79 -0.77
C ILE A 93 -14.45 5.32 -2.15
N ASP A 94 -15.76 5.29 -2.42
CA ASP A 94 -16.32 4.89 -3.71
C ASP A 94 -15.94 5.86 -4.86
N THR A 95 -15.49 7.09 -4.54
CA THR A 95 -14.99 8.05 -5.54
C THR A 95 -13.51 7.87 -5.88
N ILE A 96 -12.77 7.06 -5.13
CA ILE A 96 -11.34 6.84 -5.34
C ILE A 96 -11.13 6.06 -6.65
N PRO A 97 -10.18 6.46 -7.52
CA PRO A 97 -9.84 5.71 -8.72
C PRO A 97 -9.45 4.26 -8.39
N PRO A 98 -9.89 3.26 -9.18
CA PRO A 98 -9.55 1.87 -8.95
C PRO A 98 -8.07 1.54 -9.25
N VAL A 99 -7.38 2.44 -9.95
CA VAL A 99 -5.96 2.31 -10.30
C VAL A 99 -5.23 3.52 -9.77
N ASP A 100 -4.34 3.27 -8.82
CA ASP A 100 -3.50 4.29 -8.21
C ASP A 100 -2.21 4.51 -9.02
N SER A 101 -1.78 5.77 -9.14
CA SER A 101 -0.50 6.09 -9.77
C SER A 101 0.66 5.71 -8.84
N PRO A 102 1.80 5.17 -9.33
CA PRO A 102 2.97 4.90 -8.48
C PRO A 102 3.50 6.14 -7.73
N LEU A 103 3.19 7.34 -8.24
CA LEU A 103 3.53 8.61 -7.61
C LEU A 103 2.92 8.79 -6.21
N ILE A 104 1.75 8.18 -5.90
CA ILE A 104 1.17 8.26 -4.55
C ILE A 104 2.04 7.57 -3.51
N PHE A 105 2.81 6.56 -3.94
CA PHE A 105 3.78 5.83 -3.12
C PHE A 105 5.19 6.42 -3.25
N GLY A 106 5.33 7.64 -3.78
CA GLY A 106 6.64 8.27 -3.99
C GLY A 106 7.52 7.57 -5.05
N LEU A 107 6.96 6.68 -5.86
CA LEU A 107 7.69 5.95 -6.89
C LEU A 107 7.63 6.67 -8.23
N HIS A 108 8.69 6.53 -9.03
CA HIS A 108 8.73 7.06 -10.39
C HIS A 108 7.70 6.33 -11.28
N PRO A 109 7.06 7.01 -12.26
CA PRO A 109 6.10 6.38 -13.18
C PRO A 109 6.61 5.11 -13.88
N ASN A 110 7.93 5.03 -14.12
CA ASN A 110 8.57 3.83 -14.69
C ASN A 110 8.41 2.57 -13.82
N ALA A 111 8.13 2.69 -12.52
CA ALA A 111 7.85 1.54 -11.68
C ALA A 111 6.63 0.74 -12.18
N ASP A 112 5.60 1.44 -12.70
CA ASP A 112 4.44 0.80 -13.31
C ASP A 112 4.83 0.04 -14.60
N LEU A 113 5.69 0.63 -15.44
CA LEU A 113 6.21 -0.04 -16.64
C LEU A 113 7.00 -1.32 -16.28
N THR A 114 7.89 -1.24 -15.28
CA THR A 114 8.66 -2.39 -14.82
C THR A 114 7.76 -3.49 -14.27
N TYR A 115 6.74 -3.13 -13.47
CA TYR A 115 5.76 -4.07 -12.95
C TYR A 115 4.99 -4.77 -14.07
N ARG A 116 4.44 -4.02 -15.02
CA ARG A 116 3.68 -4.57 -16.17
C ARG A 116 4.53 -5.48 -17.05
N LEU A 117 5.79 -5.11 -17.28
CA LEU A 117 6.71 -5.95 -18.06
C LEU A 117 6.98 -7.29 -17.37
N LYS A 118 7.16 -7.26 -16.03
CA LYS A 118 7.35 -8.46 -15.23
C LYS A 118 6.12 -9.35 -15.25
N GLU A 119 4.93 -8.77 -15.03
CA GLU A 119 3.66 -9.49 -15.07
C GLU A 119 3.41 -10.14 -16.45
N ALA A 120 3.65 -9.41 -17.54
CA ALA A 120 3.55 -9.95 -18.89
C ALA A 120 4.53 -11.11 -19.15
N SER A 121 5.77 -11.00 -18.63
CA SER A 121 6.78 -12.05 -18.76
C SER A 121 6.39 -13.30 -17.98
N GLU A 122 5.89 -13.14 -16.75
CA GLU A 122 5.38 -14.23 -15.91
C GLU A 122 4.19 -14.92 -16.57
N MET A 123 3.24 -14.15 -17.12
CA MET A 123 2.11 -14.69 -17.86
C MET A 123 2.54 -15.53 -19.07
N ILE A 124 3.50 -15.04 -19.87
CA ILE A 124 4.04 -15.78 -21.02
C ILE A 124 4.75 -17.06 -20.55
N ALA A 125 5.53 -16.99 -19.47
CA ALA A 125 6.19 -18.16 -18.90
C ALA A 125 5.17 -19.22 -18.46
N THR A 126 4.12 -18.82 -17.74
CA THR A 126 3.02 -19.72 -17.36
C THR A 126 2.33 -20.33 -18.57
N ILE A 127 2.07 -19.56 -19.64
CA ILE A 127 1.49 -20.09 -20.87
C ILE A 127 2.39 -21.18 -21.46
N ILE A 128 3.70 -20.93 -21.56
CA ILE A 128 4.67 -21.91 -22.07
C ILE A 128 4.71 -23.16 -21.19
N GLU A 129 4.66 -23.02 -19.87
CA GLU A 129 4.64 -24.15 -18.94
C GLU A 129 3.38 -25.01 -19.07
N THR A 130 2.24 -24.41 -19.41
CA THR A 130 0.99 -25.14 -19.66
C THR A 130 0.93 -25.81 -21.03
N GLN A 131 1.87 -25.52 -21.95
CA GLN A 131 1.89 -26.20 -23.24
C GLN A 131 2.22 -27.69 -23.04
N PRO A 132 1.41 -28.60 -23.64
CA PRO A 132 1.70 -30.02 -23.57
C PRO A 132 3.07 -30.30 -24.21
N LYS A 133 3.94 -31.04 -23.50
CA LYS A 133 5.27 -31.45 -23.98
C LYS A 133 5.22 -32.52 -25.09
N ASP A 134 4.20 -32.49 -25.95
CA ASP A 134 4.05 -33.43 -27.05
C ASP A 134 4.65 -32.86 -28.34
N SER A 135 5.97 -32.98 -28.46
CA SER A 135 6.65 -33.14 -29.75
C SER A 135 8.07 -33.68 -29.56
N GLY A 136 8.21 -34.74 -28.77
CA GLY A 136 9.49 -35.38 -28.46
C GLY A 136 9.40 -36.90 -28.41
N GLY A 137 8.56 -37.51 -29.24
CA GLY A 137 8.58 -38.95 -29.47
C GLY A 137 9.87 -39.37 -30.16
N SER A 138 10.91 -39.66 -29.36
CA SER A 138 12.13 -40.35 -29.80
C SER A 138 11.78 -41.77 -30.28
N GLY A 139 12.46 -42.19 -31.34
CA GLY A 139 12.20 -43.42 -32.08
C GLY A 139 12.42 -44.75 -31.33
N GLY A 140 11.89 -45.80 -31.97
CA GLY A 140 12.11 -47.23 -31.76
C GLY A 140 10.85 -48.01 -32.15
N LYS A 141 10.81 -48.94 -33.11
CA LYS A 141 11.82 -49.76 -33.80
C LYS A 141 11.33 -50.13 -35.21
N SER A 142 12.27 -50.34 -36.13
CA SER A 142 12.07 -51.17 -37.33
C SER A 142 11.94 -52.64 -36.90
N MET A 143 11.00 -53.38 -37.47
CA MET A 143 11.20 -54.74 -38.00
C MET A 143 9.97 -55.15 -38.81
N ASP A 144 10.26 -55.82 -39.92
CA ASP A 144 9.38 -56.42 -40.91
C ASP A 144 8.10 -57.04 -40.32
N ASP A 145 6.94 -56.80 -40.95
CA ASP A 145 6.08 -57.85 -41.50
C ASP A 145 4.75 -57.29 -42.05
N ILE A 146 4.51 -57.65 -43.33
CA ILE A 146 3.23 -57.79 -44.05
C ILE A 146 2.63 -56.55 -44.71
#